data_AF-A0A1I5M5N7-F1
#
_entry.id   AF-A0A1I5M5N7-F1
#
_cell.length_a   1.000
_cell.length_b   1.000
_cell.length_c   1.000
_cell.angle_alpha   90.00
_cell.angle_beta   90.00
_cell.angle_gamma   90.00
#
_symmetry.space_group_name_H-M   'P 1'
#
loop_
_entity.id
_entity.type
_entity.pdbx_description
1 polymer ?
#
loop_
_entity_poly.entity_id
_entity_poly.type
_entity_poly.pdbx_seq_one_letter_code
_entity_poly.pdbx_strand_id
1 'polypeptide(L)' 'RDLLEIFEERYGNASTLITSQLPISTWHDVIGEPTFADAILDRFVHNAYRIELEGQSFRKTHANMGDETGQN' A
#
# COMPACT_ATOMS: atom_id res chain seq x y z
N ARG A 1 17.30 -0.60 7.27
CA ARG A 1 16.49 -1.80 7.48
C ARG A 1 15.76 -2.03 6.17
N ASP A 2 16.05 -3.14 5.51
CA ASP A 2 15.49 -3.42 4.19
C ASP A 2 14.01 -3.79 4.32
N LEU A 3 13.19 -3.49 3.32
CA LEU A 3 11.75 -3.80 3.33
C LEU A 3 11.54 -5.31 3.51
N LEU A 4 12.44 -6.11 2.92
CA LEU A 4 12.47 -7.56 3.01
C LEU A 4 12.66 -8.06 4.47
N GLU A 5 13.53 -7.41 5.24
CA GLU A 5 13.82 -7.81 6.63
C GLU A 5 12.57 -7.68 7.51
N ILE A 6 11.83 -6.58 7.34
CA ILE A 6 10.56 -6.34 8.05
C ILE A 6 9.53 -7.40 7.65
N PHE A 7 9.47 -7.74 6.35
CA PHE A 7 8.57 -8.76 5.86
C PHE A 7 8.91 -10.15 6.42
N GLU A 8 10.17 -10.55 6.44
CA GLU A 8 10.58 -11.84 7.02
C GLU A 8 10.25 -11.95 8.51
N GLU A 9 10.52 -10.90 9.30
CA GLU A 9 10.20 -10.89 10.74
C GLU A 9 8.69 -11.03 11.02
N ARG A 10 7.86 -10.51 10.11
CA ARG A 10 6.41 -10.41 10.27
C ARG A 10 5.65 -11.60 9.70
N TYR A 11 6.20 -12.25 8.69
CA TYR A 11 5.57 -13.38 8.00
C TYR A 11 5.25 -14.51 8.99
N GLY A 12 3.98 -14.96 9.01
CA GLY A 12 3.51 -16.01 9.91
C GLY A 12 3.44 -15.65 11.40
N ASN A 13 3.95 -14.48 11.81
CA ASN A 13 4.06 -14.08 13.21
C ASN A 13 2.99 -13.07 13.63
N ALA A 14 2.60 -12.15 12.74
CA ALA A 14 1.60 -11.12 13.07
C ALA A 14 0.92 -10.49 11.83
N SER A 15 -0.34 -10.07 12.00
CA SER A 15 -1.16 -9.44 10.95
C SER A 15 -0.60 -8.09 10.51
N THR A 16 -0.29 -7.95 9.22
CA THR A 16 0.40 -6.77 8.66
C THR A 16 -0.49 -6.08 7.64
N LEU A 17 -0.67 -4.75 7.79
CA LEU A 17 -1.39 -3.91 6.83
C LEU A 17 -0.38 -3.09 6.02
N ILE A 18 -0.52 -3.12 4.69
CA ILE A 18 0.31 -2.34 3.77
C ILE A 18 -0.62 -1.49 2.91
N THR A 19 -0.25 -0.23 2.72
CA THR A 19 -0.91 0.69 1.78
C THR A 19 0.09 1.07 0.71
N SER A 20 -0.35 1.09 -0.55
CA SER A 20 0.48 1.47 -1.68
C SER A 20 -0.35 2.28 -2.67
N GLN A 21 0.30 3.27 -3.28
CA GLN A 21 -0.25 4.02 -4.40
C GLN A 21 -0.10 3.26 -5.72
N LEU A 22 0.65 2.15 -5.71
CA LEU A 22 0.95 1.33 -6.87
C LEU A 22 0.17 0.01 -6.79
N PRO A 23 -0.49 -0.40 -7.89
CA PRO A 23 -1.17 -1.68 -7.92
C PRO A 23 -0.16 -2.82 -7.75
N ILE A 24 -0.60 -3.92 -7.13
CA ILE A 24 0.28 -5.08 -6.83
C ILE A 24 0.96 -5.61 -8.10
N SER A 25 0.30 -5.54 -9.25
CA SER A 25 0.85 -6.00 -10.54
C SER A 25 2.13 -5.26 -10.96
N THR A 26 2.36 -4.03 -10.47
CA THR A 26 3.59 -3.27 -10.79
C THR A 26 4.69 -3.46 -9.75
N TRP A 27 4.44 -4.19 -8.66
CA TRP A 27 5.43 -4.33 -7.59
C TRP A 27 6.65 -5.11 -8.05
N HIS A 28 6.46 -6.12 -8.90
CA HIS A 28 7.56 -6.90 -9.45
C HIS A 28 8.57 -6.01 -10.18
N ASP A 29 8.09 -5.07 -11.00
CA ASP A 29 8.93 -4.13 -11.75
C ASP A 29 9.59 -3.08 -10.84
N VAL A 30 8.87 -2.62 -9.80
CA VAL A 30 9.33 -1.54 -8.91
C VAL A 30 10.38 -2.01 -7.92
N ILE A 31 10.29 -3.26 -7.46
CA ILE A 31 11.31 -3.87 -6.60
C ILE A 31 12.62 -4.04 -7.36
N GLY A 32 12.57 -4.30 -8.67
CA GLY A 32 13.72 -4.32 -9.57
C GLY A 32 14.69 -5.49 -9.40
N GLU A 33 14.60 -6.22 -8.28
CA GLU A 33 15.31 -7.48 -8.03
C GLU A 33 14.29 -8.63 -8.07
N PRO A 34 14.34 -9.50 -9.12
CA PRO A 34 13.33 -10.55 -9.32
C PRO A 34 13.20 -11.52 -8.15
N THR A 35 14.31 -11.88 -7.50
CA THR A 35 14.30 -12.87 -6.40
C THR A 35 13.50 -12.35 -5.20
N PHE A 36 13.67 -11.08 -4.86
CA PHE A 36 12.96 -10.39 -3.79
C PHE A 36 11.52 -10.10 -4.17
N ALA A 37 11.27 -9.70 -5.41
CA ALA A 37 9.92 -9.51 -5.92
C ALA A 37 9.10 -10.79 -5.77
N ASP A 38 9.63 -11.92 -6.25
CA ASP A 38 8.97 -13.23 -6.13
C ASP A 38 8.75 -13.62 -4.67
N ALA A 39 9.79 -13.49 -3.82
CA ALA A 39 9.69 -13.85 -2.41
C ALA A 39 8.64 -13.03 -1.64
N ILE A 40 8.52 -11.73 -1.93
CA ILE A 40 7.53 -10.84 -1.30
C ILE A 40 6.13 -11.17 -1.79
N LEU A 41 5.94 -11.33 -3.11
CA LEU A 41 4.64 -11.65 -3.70
C LEU A 41 4.13 -13.01 -3.22
N ASP A 42 5.00 -14.01 -3.15
CA ASP A 42 4.62 -15.37 -2.72
C ASP A 42 4.26 -15.41 -1.22
N ARG A 43 5.01 -14.73 -0.36
CA ARG A 43 4.78 -14.81 1.09
C ARG A 43 3.68 -13.87 1.58
N PHE A 44 3.67 -12.63 1.11
CA PHE A 44 2.73 -11.61 1.61
C PHE A 44 1.48 -11.52 0.77
N VAL A 45 1.63 -11.38 -0.55
CA VAL A 45 0.48 -11.12 -1.42
C VAL A 45 -0.40 -12.34 -1.58
N HIS A 46 0.18 -13.54 -1.67
CA HIS A 46 -0.59 -14.77 -1.85
C HIS A 46 -1.68 -14.98 -0.78
N ASN A 47 -1.38 -14.59 0.46
CA ASN A 47 -2.29 -14.73 1.61
C ASN A 47 -2.99 -13.42 2.01
N ALA A 48 -2.79 -12.33 1.27
CA ALA A 48 -3.33 -11.02 1.62
C ALA A 48 -4.76 -10.82 1.13
N TYR A 49 -5.53 -10.09 1.93
CA TYR A 49 -6.77 -9.46 1.46
C TYR A 49 -6.42 -8.20 0.67
N ARG A 50 -6.71 -8.21 -0.64
CA ARG A 50 -6.54 -7.04 -1.49
C ARG A 50 -7.79 -6.16 -1.44
N ILE A 51 -7.60 -4.91 -1.05
CA ILE A 51 -8.64 -3.89 -1.09
C ILE A 51 -8.16 -2.79 -2.03
N GLU A 52 -8.81 -2.67 -3.18
CA GLU A 52 -8.54 -1.57 -4.11
C GLU A 52 -9.40 -0.37 -3.71
N LEU A 53 -8.73 0.75 -3.43
CA LEU A 53 -9.39 1.98 -3.04
C LEU A 53 -9.56 2.87 -4.26
N GLU A 54 -10.79 3.25 -4.54
CA GLU A 54 -11.16 4.17 -5.59
C GLU A 54 -11.74 5.46 -5.01
N GLY A 55 -11.74 6.53 -5.82
CA GLY A 55 -12.37 7.80 -5.47
C GLY A 55 -11.39 8.97 -5.38
N GLN A 56 -11.95 10.14 -5.08
CA GLN A 56 -11.17 11.39 -5.00
C GLN A 56 -10.40 11.48 -3.67
N SER A 57 -9.28 12.19 -3.70
CA SER A 57 -8.51 12.45 -2.49
C SER A 57 -9.35 13.22 -1.47
N PHE A 58 -9.54 12.64 -0.29
CA PHE A 58 -10.18 13.31 0.85
C PHE A 58 -9.50 14.63 1.23
N ARG A 59 -8.22 14.83 0.87
CA ARG A 59 -7.53 16.12 1.08
C ARG A 59 -8.21 17.26 0.30
N LYS A 60 -8.71 16.99 -0.91
CA LYS A 60 -9.45 17.98 -1.72
C LYS A 60 -10.82 18.26 -1.11
N THR A 61 -11.49 17.23 -0.59
CA THR A 61 -12.78 17.36 0.09
C THR A 61 -12.67 18.26 1.32
N HIS A 62 -11.63 18.07 2.14
CA HIS A 62 -11.40 18.93 3.31
C HIS A 62 -10.95 20.35 2.96
N ALA A 63 -10.17 20.52 1.89
CA ALA A 63 -9.79 21.86 1.41
C ALA A 63 -11.03 22.65 0.97
N ASN A 64 -11.93 22.04 0.20
CA ASN A 64 -13.15 22.70 -0.28
C ASN A 64 -14.17 22.98 0.83
N MET A 65 -14.19 22.17 1.91
CA MET A 65 -15.04 22.41 3.09
C MET A 65 -14.60 23.63 3.92
N GLY A 66 -13.35 24.08 3.79
CA GLY A 66 -12.84 25.28 4.46
C GLY A 66 -13.21 26.60 3.78
N ASP A 67 -13.56 26.56 2.49
CA ASP A 67 -13.79 27.76 1.68
C ASP A 67 -15.28 28.20 1.68
N GLU A 68 -16.22 27.30 1.98
CA GLU A 68 -17.66 27.59 1.98
C GLU A 68 -18.17 28.23 3.30
N THR A 69 -17.35 28.24 4.36
CA THR A 69 -17.72 28.85 5.66
C THR A 69 -17.33 30.34 5.80
N GLY A 70 -16.81 30.96 4.73
CA GLY A 70 -16.35 32.36 4.72
C GLY A 70 -17.24 33.38 3.98
N GLN A 71 -18.40 32.97 3.45
CA GLN A 71 -19.33 33.87 2.75
C GLN A 71 -20.74 33.75 3.33
N ASN A 72 -20.97 34.35 4.50
CA ASN A 72 -22.28 34.86 4.94
C ASN A 72 -22.06 35.98 5.96
#